data_AF-A0A3D1PJI0-F1
#
_entry.id   AF-A0A3D1PJI0-F1
#
_cell.length_a   1.000
_cell.length_b   1.000
_cell.length_c   1.000
_cell.angle_alpha   90.00
_cell.angle_beta   90.00
_cell.angle_gamma   90.00
#
_symmetry.space_group_name_H-M   'P 1'
#
loop_
_entity.id
_entity.type
_entity.pdbx_description
1 polymer ?
#
loop_
_entity_poly.entity_id
_entity_poly.type
_entity_poly.pdbx_seq_one_letter_code
_entity_poly.pdbx_strand_id
1 'polypeptide(L)'
;MGIKVSEMAEAESVNDEDLIMIVQNGVNKKVPASKVGTGQAGGDTLPIGAVMEWNSDIIPINWLLCDGQAVSRTDYSKLFEVLGTRYGEGDGSTTFNLPNRKGNIAVGKDENDTDFNTLGKTGGEKTHTLTVNEMPAHMHTFTGTYYALMSGGGSQEFGSGSSKSTEVKMKSAGGGQAHNNMQPYVVSNFIIKAKQSAGIIATVVDNLESESEIDALSARQGKKLADRIDTNIITGEEFETNKTIDGKRIYGKRINCGQLPDPGQGSTTSTGLANVTYIGLEGGFNPDASQFVPCNIYFNSNLSIGAFIQNNNVRVNNNDSGNRTGLVYVTVYYTKN
;
A
#
# COMPACT_ATOMS: atom_id res chain seq x y z
N MET A 1 -55.48 3.26 -23.55
CA MET A 1 -54.64 4.01 -22.59
C MET A 1 -53.24 3.41 -22.68
N GLY A 2 -52.36 4.01 -23.47
CA GLY A 2 -51.01 3.49 -23.71
C GLY A 2 -50.08 3.89 -22.58
N ILE A 3 -49.35 2.93 -22.02
CA ILE A 3 -48.29 3.18 -21.04
C ILE A 3 -47.07 3.68 -21.83
N LYS A 4 -46.60 4.89 -21.49
CA LYS A 4 -45.40 5.50 -22.09
C LYS A 4 -44.17 4.67 -21.71
N VAL A 5 -43.45 4.19 -22.72
CA VAL A 5 -42.12 3.59 -22.62
C VAL A 5 -41.09 4.72 -22.48
N SER A 6 -41.09 5.44 -21.36
CA SER A 6 -40.14 6.55 -21.15
C SER A 6 -39.44 6.58 -19.79
N GLU A 7 -39.48 5.49 -19.03
CA GLU A 7 -38.74 5.38 -17.75
C GLU A 7 -38.04 4.02 -17.60
N MET A 8 -37.51 3.47 -18.69
CA MET A 8 -36.35 2.59 -18.57
C MET A 8 -35.13 3.51 -18.64
N ALA A 9 -34.60 3.85 -17.46
CA ALA A 9 -33.25 4.40 -17.39
C ALA A 9 -32.35 3.44 -18.17
N GLU A 10 -31.76 3.94 -19.26
CA GLU A 10 -30.63 3.28 -19.91
C GLU A 10 -29.62 2.97 -18.82
N ALA A 11 -29.42 1.68 -18.54
CA ALA A 11 -28.27 1.26 -17.79
C ALA A 11 -27.07 1.69 -18.63
N GLU A 12 -26.39 2.77 -18.22
CA GLU A 12 -25.08 3.10 -18.76
C GLU A 12 -24.24 1.83 -18.71
N SER A 13 -23.88 1.31 -19.88
CA SER A 13 -22.98 0.17 -19.98
C SER A 13 -21.61 0.63 -19.50
N VAL A 14 -21.37 0.49 -18.20
CA VAL A 14 -20.02 0.64 -17.64
C VAL A 14 -19.19 -0.52 -18.19
N ASN A 15 -18.13 -0.22 -18.93
CA ASN A 15 -17.22 -1.24 -19.44
C ASN A 15 -16.67 -2.03 -18.25
N ASP A 16 -16.55 -3.36 -18.38
CA ASP A 16 -16.12 -4.25 -17.29
C ASP A 16 -14.67 -3.92 -16.81
N GLU A 17 -13.90 -3.21 -17.65
CA GLU A 17 -12.57 -2.64 -17.39
C GLU A 17 -12.57 -1.47 -16.38
N ASP A 18 -13.72 -0.80 -16.19
CA ASP A 18 -13.87 0.36 -15.28
C ASP A 18 -14.49 -0.05 -13.92
N LEU A 19 -14.68 -1.35 -13.69
CA LEU A 19 -15.22 -1.91 -12.45
C LEU A 19 -14.08 -2.39 -11.55
N ILE A 20 -14.12 -1.97 -10.28
CA ILE A 20 -13.22 -2.47 -9.23
C ILE A 20 -13.99 -3.46 -8.37
N MET A 21 -13.34 -4.56 -8.00
CA MET A 21 -13.84 -5.51 -7.02
C MET A 21 -13.64 -4.95 -5.61
N ILE A 22 -14.73 -4.72 -4.90
CA ILE A 22 -14.72 -4.39 -3.47
C ILE A 22 -15.27 -5.56 -2.66
N VAL A 23 -14.88 -5.63 -1.39
CA VAL A 23 -15.49 -6.54 -0.41
C VAL A 23 -16.42 -5.73 0.47
N GLN A 24 -17.72 -6.02 0.43
CA GLN A 24 -18.73 -5.40 1.28
C GLN A 24 -19.44 -6.49 2.08
N ASN A 25 -19.43 -6.41 3.41
CA ASN A 25 -20.02 -7.43 4.31
C ASN A 25 -19.52 -8.86 4.03
N GLY A 26 -18.26 -9.03 3.63
CA GLY A 26 -17.68 -10.34 3.29
C GLY A 26 -18.04 -10.88 1.90
N VAL A 27 -18.76 -10.10 1.09
CA VAL A 27 -19.15 -10.48 -0.28
C VAL A 27 -18.41 -9.63 -1.31
N ASN A 28 -17.89 -10.31 -2.32
CA ASN A 28 -17.25 -9.70 -3.48
C ASN A 28 -18.28 -9.01 -4.38
N LYS A 29 -18.09 -7.71 -4.65
CA LYS A 29 -18.99 -6.90 -5.47
C LYS A 29 -18.21 -6.06 -6.49
N LYS A 30 -18.66 -6.06 -7.75
CA LYS A 30 -18.17 -5.14 -8.80
C LYS A 30 -18.83 -3.77 -8.64
N VAL A 31 -18.05 -2.70 -8.52
CA VAL A 31 -18.55 -1.32 -8.47
C VAL A 31 -17.74 -0.41 -9.41
N PRO A 32 -18.34 0.65 -10.00
CA PRO A 32 -17.60 1.59 -10.84
C PRO A 32 -16.46 2.27 -10.08
N ALA A 33 -15.27 2.31 -10.69
CA ALA A 33 -14.08 2.95 -10.12
C ALA A 33 -14.31 4.42 -9.77
N SER A 34 -15.15 5.13 -10.53
CA SER A 34 -15.55 6.53 -10.27
C SER A 34 -16.32 6.74 -8.96
N LYS A 35 -16.88 5.67 -8.37
CA LYS A 35 -17.59 5.71 -7.08
C LYS A 35 -16.71 5.33 -5.89
N VAL A 36 -15.50 4.84 -6.13
CA VAL A 36 -14.51 4.49 -5.12
C VAL A 36 -13.44 5.56 -5.21
N GLY A 37 -13.49 6.61 -4.38
CA GLY A 37 -12.53 7.72 -4.46
C GLY A 37 -11.09 7.20 -4.52
N THR A 38 -10.46 7.25 -5.69
CA THR A 38 -9.09 6.79 -5.90
C THR A 38 -8.17 7.94 -5.54
N GLY A 39 -7.40 7.79 -4.47
CA GLY A 39 -6.30 8.70 -4.19
C GLY A 39 -5.32 8.65 -5.38
N GLN A 40 -5.04 9.81 -5.97
CA GLN A 40 -3.97 9.97 -6.95
C GLN A 40 -2.65 9.41 -6.36
N ALA A 41 -1.79 8.82 -7.20
CA ALA A 41 -0.47 8.30 -6.83
C ALA A 41 0.50 9.39 -6.34
N GLY A 42 0.22 9.94 -5.17
CA GLY A 42 1.16 10.56 -4.23
C GLY A 42 0.83 9.90 -2.90
N GLY A 43 1.84 9.38 -2.19
CA GLY A 43 1.67 8.48 -1.06
C GLY A 43 0.57 8.90 -0.07
N ASP A 44 -0.08 7.91 0.55
CA ASP A 44 -1.13 8.13 1.54
C ASP A 44 -0.71 9.20 2.55
N THR A 45 -1.42 10.33 2.54
CA THR A 45 -1.14 11.47 3.42
C THR A 45 -1.66 11.26 4.83
N LEU A 46 -2.58 10.32 5.04
CA LEU A 46 -3.18 10.01 6.33
C LEU A 46 -2.57 8.73 6.93
N PRO A 47 -2.12 8.75 8.19
CA PRO A 47 -1.58 7.55 8.83
C PRO A 47 -2.66 6.48 9.05
N ILE A 48 -2.24 5.21 9.11
CA ILE A 48 -3.11 4.11 9.56
C ILE A 48 -3.67 4.46 10.95
N GLY A 49 -4.97 4.26 11.14
CA GLY A 49 -5.70 4.65 12.35
C GLY A 49 -6.34 6.05 12.28
N ALA A 50 -6.04 6.86 11.26
CA ALA A 50 -6.75 8.12 11.03
C ALA A 50 -8.23 7.87 10.75
N VAL A 51 -9.10 8.68 11.37
CA VAL A 51 -10.55 8.61 11.21
C VAL A 51 -11.04 9.85 10.47
N MET A 52 -11.93 9.66 9.51
CA MET A 52 -12.57 10.76 8.79
C MET A 52 -14.07 10.54 8.63
N GLU A 53 -14.78 11.64 8.46
CA GLU A 53 -16.17 11.62 8.02
C GLU A 53 -16.27 11.20 6.54
N TRP A 54 -17.29 10.43 6.22
CA TRP A 54 -17.51 9.89 4.89
C TRP A 54 -19.00 9.92 4.53
N ASN A 55 -19.32 10.61 3.44
CA ASN A 55 -20.70 10.89 3.02
C ASN A 55 -21.23 9.89 1.98
N SER A 56 -20.74 8.64 2.00
CA SER A 56 -21.14 7.56 1.09
C SER A 56 -21.20 6.22 1.83
N ASP A 57 -22.03 5.31 1.34
CA ASP A 57 -22.14 3.93 1.85
C ASP A 57 -21.07 2.99 1.26
N ILE A 58 -20.37 3.43 0.21
CA ILE A 58 -19.28 2.68 -0.40
C ILE A 58 -18.00 3.05 0.32
N ILE A 59 -17.46 2.12 1.11
CA ILE A 59 -16.22 2.33 1.86
C ILE A 59 -15.02 2.20 0.91
N PRO A 60 -14.12 3.19 0.84
CA PRO A 60 -12.96 3.12 -0.05
C PRO A 60 -12.02 1.96 0.31
N ILE A 61 -11.28 1.46 -0.68
CA ILE A 61 -10.23 0.46 -0.45
C ILE A 61 -9.24 0.96 0.60
N ASN A 62 -8.74 0.04 1.44
CA ASN A 62 -7.82 0.32 2.55
C ASN A 62 -8.44 1.12 3.72
N TRP A 63 -9.75 1.35 3.71
CA TRP A 63 -10.51 1.91 4.82
C TRP A 63 -11.51 0.89 5.36
N LEU A 64 -11.90 1.06 6.63
CA LEU A 64 -12.93 0.27 7.29
C LEU A 64 -13.96 1.21 7.94
N LEU A 65 -15.18 0.73 8.15
CA LEU A 65 -16.21 1.47 8.86
C LEU A 65 -15.94 1.45 10.38
N CYS A 66 -16.15 2.58 11.06
CA CYS A 66 -16.08 2.66 12.53
C CYS A 66 -17.40 2.20 13.16
N ASP A 67 -17.75 0.93 13.05
CA ASP A 67 -19.03 0.38 13.51
C ASP A 67 -18.93 -0.56 14.73
N GLY A 68 -17.72 -0.74 15.27
CA GLY A 68 -17.44 -1.64 16.39
C GLY A 68 -17.11 -3.08 16.00
N GLN A 69 -17.02 -3.42 14.71
CA GLN A 69 -16.75 -4.79 14.29
C GLN A 69 -15.38 -5.31 14.78
N ALA A 70 -15.29 -6.62 15.00
CA ALA A 70 -14.02 -7.31 15.21
C ALA A 70 -13.32 -7.51 13.86
N VAL A 71 -12.00 -7.29 13.82
CA VAL A 71 -11.16 -7.47 12.62
C VAL A 71 -9.87 -8.23 12.96
N SER A 72 -9.30 -8.88 11.96
CA SER A 72 -8.10 -9.72 12.08
C SER A 72 -6.85 -8.93 12.48
N ARG A 73 -6.14 -9.37 13.53
CA ARG A 73 -4.83 -8.83 13.93
C ARG A 73 -3.76 -9.09 12.88
N THR A 74 -3.87 -10.19 12.14
CA THR A 74 -2.91 -10.53 11.08
C THR A 74 -3.11 -9.63 9.86
N ASP A 75 -4.35 -9.48 9.40
CA ASP A 75 -4.65 -8.73 8.17
C ASP A 75 -4.52 -7.21 8.36
N TYR A 76 -4.68 -6.73 9.59
CA TYR A 76 -4.63 -5.32 9.97
C TYR A 76 -3.61 -5.07 11.10
N SER A 77 -2.46 -5.72 11.03
CA SER A 77 -1.41 -5.66 12.07
C SER A 77 -0.97 -4.24 12.43
N LYS A 78 -0.77 -3.38 11.43
CA LYS A 78 -0.45 -1.96 11.64
C LYS A 78 -1.57 -1.16 12.30
N LEU A 79 -2.82 -1.48 12.01
CA LEU A 79 -3.95 -0.86 12.70
C LEU A 79 -4.04 -1.36 14.16
N PHE A 80 -3.75 -2.63 14.40
CA PHE A 80 -3.68 -3.20 15.75
C PHE A 80 -2.57 -2.57 16.58
N GLU A 81 -1.39 -2.28 16.01
CA GLU A 81 -0.31 -1.54 16.69
C GLU A 81 -0.79 -0.18 17.23
N VAL A 82 -1.71 0.50 16.51
CA VAL A 82 -2.23 1.82 16.89
C VAL A 82 -3.37 1.71 17.90
N LEU A 83 -4.33 0.81 17.68
CA LEU A 83 -5.55 0.74 18.49
C LEU A 83 -5.43 -0.20 19.69
N GLY A 84 -4.63 -1.26 19.58
CA GLY A 84 -4.60 -2.37 20.51
C GLY A 84 -6.00 -2.96 20.71
N THR A 85 -6.33 -3.28 21.96
CA THR A 85 -7.65 -3.80 22.37
C THR A 85 -8.56 -2.73 22.98
N ARG A 86 -8.24 -1.44 22.81
CA ARG A 86 -8.94 -0.32 23.46
C ARG A 86 -10.45 -0.29 23.23
N TYR A 87 -10.90 -0.77 22.07
CA TYR A 87 -12.31 -0.80 21.69
C TYR A 87 -12.94 -2.20 21.84
N GLY A 88 -12.22 -3.12 22.48
CA GLY A 88 -12.61 -4.51 22.71
C GLY A 88 -11.53 -5.49 22.24
N GLU A 89 -11.41 -6.60 22.96
CA GLU A 89 -10.39 -7.63 22.72
C GLU A 89 -10.67 -8.52 21.51
N GLY A 90 -11.83 -8.36 20.86
CA GLY A 90 -12.32 -9.28 19.84
C GLY A 90 -12.60 -10.66 20.45
N ASP A 91 -11.99 -11.68 19.88
CA ASP A 91 -11.97 -13.08 20.36
C ASP A 91 -10.88 -13.34 21.42
N GLY A 92 -10.12 -12.32 21.84
CA GLY A 92 -9.03 -12.44 22.80
C GLY A 92 -7.71 -12.99 22.21
N SER A 93 -7.68 -13.37 20.93
CA SER A 93 -6.52 -14.02 20.31
C SER A 93 -6.18 -13.45 18.94
N THR A 94 -7.07 -13.66 17.96
CA THR A 94 -6.79 -13.41 16.54
C THR A 94 -7.40 -12.11 16.02
N THR A 95 -8.29 -11.48 16.79
CA THR A 95 -9.03 -10.28 16.38
C THR A 95 -8.95 -9.16 17.41
N PHE A 96 -9.37 -7.97 17.02
CA PHE A 96 -9.56 -6.80 17.88
C PHE A 96 -10.73 -5.96 17.36
N ASN A 97 -11.37 -5.18 18.22
CA ASN A 97 -12.52 -4.38 17.80
C ASN A 97 -12.11 -2.99 17.29
N LEU A 98 -12.83 -2.51 16.29
CA LEU A 98 -12.75 -1.11 15.82
C LEU A 98 -13.53 -0.16 16.74
N PRO A 99 -13.29 1.17 16.66
CA PRO A 99 -14.16 2.14 17.30
C PRO A 99 -15.60 2.03 16.80
N ASN A 100 -16.59 2.21 17.69
CA ASN A 100 -18.01 2.29 17.30
C ASN A 100 -18.49 3.75 17.34
N ARG A 101 -18.57 4.38 16.18
CA ARG A 101 -18.98 5.79 16.02
C ARG A 101 -20.46 5.93 15.62
N LYS A 102 -21.21 4.84 15.54
CA LYS A 102 -22.65 4.88 15.21
C LYS A 102 -23.41 5.69 16.25
N GLY A 103 -23.95 6.83 15.83
CA GLY A 103 -24.73 7.73 16.70
C GLY A 103 -23.93 8.42 17.80
N ASN A 104 -22.59 8.39 17.73
CA ASN A 104 -21.70 9.04 18.70
C ASN A 104 -20.98 10.23 18.07
N ILE A 105 -20.86 11.33 18.80
CA ILE A 105 -20.03 12.48 18.42
C ILE A 105 -18.63 12.35 19.06
N ALA A 106 -17.61 12.90 18.42
CA ALA A 106 -16.27 12.92 19.01
C ALA A 106 -16.14 14.05 20.02
N VAL A 107 -15.40 13.79 21.09
CA VAL A 107 -14.90 14.77 22.04
C VAL A 107 -13.38 14.68 22.08
N GLY A 108 -12.70 15.81 22.20
CA GLY A 108 -11.25 15.85 22.34
C GLY A 108 -10.82 15.20 23.65
N LYS A 109 -9.75 14.41 23.62
CA LYS A 109 -9.15 13.87 24.85
C LYS A 109 -8.58 15.04 25.67
N ASP A 110 -8.97 15.13 26.93
CA ASP A 110 -8.37 16.06 27.91
C ASP A 110 -7.93 15.26 29.13
N GLU A 111 -6.61 15.19 29.36
CA GLU A 111 -6.02 14.41 30.45
C GLU A 111 -6.43 14.91 31.84
N ASN A 112 -6.86 16.17 31.94
CA ASN A 112 -7.27 16.81 33.19
C ASN A 112 -8.78 16.70 33.45
N ASP A 113 -9.56 16.20 32.49
CA ASP A 113 -11.00 16.01 32.62
C ASP A 113 -11.32 14.53 32.80
N THR A 114 -11.94 14.15 33.92
CA THR A 114 -12.26 12.75 34.22
C THR A 114 -13.20 12.09 33.20
N ASP A 115 -14.01 12.89 32.52
CA ASP A 115 -14.95 12.41 31.52
C ASP A 115 -14.25 12.13 30.18
N PHE A 116 -13.17 12.87 29.89
CA PHE A 116 -12.48 12.85 28.59
C PHE A 116 -11.00 12.42 28.64
N ASN A 117 -10.47 12.00 29.79
CA ASN A 117 -9.05 11.66 29.96
C ASN A 117 -8.59 10.34 29.33
N THR A 118 -9.53 9.50 28.86
CA THR A 118 -9.21 8.18 28.33
C THR A 118 -9.89 7.98 26.98
N LEU A 119 -9.10 7.62 25.96
CA LEU A 119 -9.62 7.28 24.63
C LEU A 119 -10.58 6.07 24.72
N GLY A 120 -11.71 6.14 24.03
CA GLY A 120 -12.71 5.06 24.00
C GLY A 120 -13.77 5.14 25.10
N LYS A 121 -13.66 6.07 26.06
CA LYS A 121 -14.76 6.40 26.97
C LYS A 121 -15.97 6.93 26.19
N THR A 122 -17.16 6.60 26.68
CA THR A 122 -18.45 7.04 26.13
C THR A 122 -19.29 7.68 27.23
N GLY A 123 -20.22 8.54 26.84
CA GLY A 123 -21.12 9.25 27.75
C GLY A 123 -22.17 10.06 26.98
N GLY A 124 -22.92 10.88 27.71
CA GLY A 124 -23.99 11.72 27.15
C GLY A 124 -25.31 10.99 26.94
N GLU A 125 -26.33 11.74 26.51
CA GLU A 125 -27.69 11.25 26.32
C GLU A 125 -28.35 11.94 25.12
N LYS A 126 -29.19 11.19 24.37
CA LYS A 126 -29.96 11.76 23.25
C LYS A 126 -31.19 12.53 23.74
N THR A 127 -31.76 12.11 24.86
CA THR A 127 -32.94 12.71 25.48
C THR A 127 -32.70 12.87 26.96
N HIS A 128 -33.08 14.01 27.53
CA HIS A 128 -32.89 14.33 28.94
C HIS A 128 -34.24 14.58 29.61
N THR A 129 -34.44 14.03 30.82
CA THR A 129 -35.61 14.33 31.66
C THR A 129 -35.21 15.26 32.78
N LEU A 130 -35.76 16.48 32.79
CA LEU A 130 -35.46 17.47 33.82
C LEU A 130 -35.77 16.95 35.22
N THR A 131 -34.80 17.08 36.11
CA THR A 131 -34.89 16.80 37.54
C THR A 131 -35.29 18.04 38.33
N VAL A 132 -35.71 17.84 39.58
CA VAL A 132 -36.04 18.97 40.48
C VAL A 132 -34.83 19.88 40.71
N ASN A 133 -33.61 19.34 40.72
CA ASN A 133 -32.38 20.12 40.91
C ASN A 133 -32.03 21.02 39.70
N GLU A 134 -32.59 20.72 38.53
CA GLU A 134 -32.39 21.50 37.29
C GLU A 134 -33.49 22.57 37.11
N MET A 135 -34.48 22.64 38.02
CA MET A 135 -35.48 23.69 38.03
C MET A 135 -35.02 24.88 38.90
N PRO A 136 -35.08 26.12 38.39
CA PRO A 136 -34.85 27.30 39.21
C PRO A 136 -35.79 27.34 40.43
N ALA A 137 -35.26 27.78 41.56
CA ALA A 137 -36.06 28.03 42.76
C ALA A 137 -37.16 29.04 42.43
N HIS A 138 -38.41 28.65 42.68
CA HIS A 138 -39.58 29.46 42.39
C HIS A 138 -40.61 29.33 43.51
N MET A 139 -41.52 30.30 43.60
CA MET A 139 -42.62 30.29 44.56
C MET A 139 -43.92 30.75 43.92
N HIS A 140 -45.04 30.28 44.46
CA HIS A 140 -46.37 30.71 44.05
C HIS A 140 -47.02 31.49 45.20
N THR A 141 -47.30 32.76 44.97
CA THR A 141 -48.06 33.60 45.90
C THR A 141 -49.55 33.50 45.61
N PHE A 142 -50.34 33.19 46.63
CA PHE A 142 -51.79 33.25 46.56
C PHE A 142 -52.28 34.49 47.33
N THR A 143 -52.99 35.39 46.64
CA THR A 143 -53.59 36.57 47.24
C THR A 143 -55.10 36.49 47.09
N GLY A 144 -55.83 36.27 48.18
CA GLY A 144 -57.29 36.23 48.19
C GLY A 144 -57.86 36.60 49.55
N THR A 145 -59.03 37.25 49.56
CA THR A 145 -59.81 37.52 50.77
C THR A 145 -60.76 36.35 51.00
N TYR A 146 -60.61 35.63 52.10
CA TYR A 146 -61.48 34.50 52.45
C TYR A 146 -62.74 35.01 53.16
N TYR A 147 -63.91 34.89 52.52
CA TYR A 147 -65.20 35.12 53.18
C TYR A 147 -65.77 33.77 53.61
N ALA A 148 -65.83 33.52 54.93
CA ALA A 148 -66.57 32.39 55.45
C ALA A 148 -68.08 32.69 55.32
N LEU A 149 -68.74 32.09 54.33
CA LEU A 149 -70.21 32.10 54.26
C LEU A 149 -70.73 31.01 55.19
N MET A 150 -71.22 31.41 56.37
CA MET A 150 -71.94 30.52 57.27
C MET A 150 -73.37 30.32 56.74
N SER A 151 -73.82 29.08 56.61
CA SER A 151 -75.23 28.80 56.28
C SER A 151 -76.10 29.10 57.49
N GLY A 152 -76.97 30.09 57.36
CA GLY A 152 -77.81 30.64 58.42
C GLY A 152 -77.30 32.02 58.84
N GLY A 153 -78.05 33.07 58.49
CA GLY A 153 -77.68 34.49 58.62
C GLY A 153 -77.51 35.01 60.06
N GLY A 154 -76.62 34.40 60.83
CA GLY A 154 -76.12 34.90 62.10
C GLY A 154 -74.66 35.31 61.95
N SER A 155 -74.36 36.59 62.16
CA SER A 155 -73.00 37.09 62.27
C SER A 155 -72.34 36.52 63.53
N GLN A 156 -71.28 35.74 63.38
CA GLN A 156 -70.37 35.46 64.49
C GLN A 156 -69.26 36.49 64.52
N GLU A 157 -69.19 37.28 65.60
CA GLU A 157 -67.99 38.03 65.93
C GLU A 157 -66.89 37.01 66.28
N PHE A 158 -65.90 36.86 65.38
CA PHE A 158 -64.69 36.15 65.72
C PHE A 158 -63.92 37.00 66.75
N GLY A 159 -64.01 36.62 68.02
CA GLY A 159 -63.05 37.08 69.03
C GLY A 159 -61.63 36.74 68.58
N SER A 160 -60.70 37.68 68.82
CA SER A 160 -59.27 37.53 68.54
C SER A 160 -58.75 36.16 69.03
N GLY A 161 -58.45 35.23 68.11
CA GLY A 161 -57.67 34.03 68.44
C GLY A 161 -58.02 32.68 67.77
N SER A 162 -58.97 32.57 66.84
CA SER A 162 -59.23 31.27 66.16
C SER A 162 -59.01 31.31 64.65
N SER A 163 -57.76 31.17 64.22
CA SER A 163 -57.40 30.94 62.82
C SER A 163 -57.45 29.44 62.51
N LYS A 164 -58.48 28.97 61.81
CA LYS A 164 -58.41 27.67 61.10
C LYS A 164 -57.57 27.86 59.84
N SER A 165 -56.35 27.35 59.81
CA SER A 165 -55.53 27.33 58.59
C SER A 165 -56.04 26.24 57.64
N THR A 166 -56.71 26.62 56.56
CA THR A 166 -56.97 25.71 55.45
C THR A 166 -55.76 25.75 54.51
N GLU A 167 -55.06 24.63 54.36
CA GLU A 167 -53.89 24.55 53.47
C GLU A 167 -54.36 24.62 52.00
N VAL A 168 -54.07 25.74 51.32
CA VAL A 168 -54.33 25.87 49.87
C VAL A 168 -53.07 25.48 49.12
N LYS A 169 -53.06 24.28 48.53
CA LYS A 169 -51.96 23.81 47.67
C LYS A 169 -52.26 24.12 46.22
N MET A 170 -51.28 24.69 45.52
CA MET A 170 -51.27 24.65 44.06
C MET A 170 -50.97 23.23 43.60
N LYS A 171 -51.62 22.77 42.52
CA LYS A 171 -51.29 21.49 41.90
C LYS A 171 -49.95 21.61 41.17
N SER A 172 -49.13 20.57 41.23
CA SER A 172 -47.95 20.47 40.36
C SER A 172 -48.39 20.42 38.89
N ALA A 173 -47.65 21.12 38.03
CA ALA A 173 -47.80 21.06 36.58
C ALA A 173 -46.54 20.44 35.95
N GLY A 174 -46.71 19.73 34.83
CA GLY A 174 -45.64 18.98 34.16
C GLY A 174 -45.75 17.46 34.37
N GLY A 175 -45.17 16.70 33.44
CA GLY A 175 -45.27 15.23 33.41
C GLY A 175 -43.93 14.51 33.34
N GLY A 176 -42.82 15.21 33.60
CA GLY A 176 -41.47 14.63 33.56
C GLY A 176 -41.12 13.97 32.24
N GLN A 177 -41.59 14.52 31.12
CA GLN A 177 -41.29 13.97 29.80
C GLN A 177 -39.89 14.40 29.36
N ALA A 178 -39.13 13.49 28.77
CA ALA A 178 -37.82 13.78 28.24
C ALA A 178 -37.90 14.74 27.04
N HIS A 179 -36.95 15.64 26.91
CA HIS A 179 -36.77 16.48 25.72
C HIS A 179 -35.54 16.04 24.93
N ASN A 180 -35.51 16.41 23.64
CA ASN A 180 -34.34 16.23 22.79
C ASN A 180 -33.14 16.99 23.39
N ASN A 181 -32.00 16.33 23.50
CA ASN A 181 -30.72 16.93 23.90
C ASN A 181 -29.70 16.97 22.74
N MET A 182 -30.09 16.50 21.55
CA MET A 182 -29.24 16.53 20.38
C MET A 182 -29.29 17.90 19.70
N GLN A 183 -28.10 18.43 19.38
CA GLN A 183 -27.94 19.56 18.47
C GLN A 183 -28.43 19.20 17.05
N PRO A 184 -28.76 20.17 16.18
CA PRO A 184 -28.99 19.89 14.77
C PRO A 184 -27.81 19.12 14.16
N TYR A 185 -28.09 18.03 13.44
CA TYR A 185 -27.05 17.14 12.90
C TYR A 185 -27.34 16.68 11.48
N VAL A 186 -26.29 16.26 10.79
CA VAL A 186 -26.33 15.52 9.53
C VAL A 186 -25.70 14.14 9.78
N VAL A 187 -26.28 13.08 9.22
CA VAL A 187 -25.79 11.72 9.41
C VAL A 187 -24.76 11.39 8.34
N SER A 188 -23.56 11.03 8.79
CA SER A 188 -22.44 10.64 7.93
C SER A 188 -21.78 9.38 8.49
N ASN A 189 -21.15 8.59 7.61
CA ASN A 189 -20.33 7.47 8.05
C ASN A 189 -19.01 7.99 8.64
N PHE A 190 -18.40 7.20 9.53
CA PHE A 190 -17.03 7.42 9.97
C PHE A 190 -16.19 6.23 9.52
N ILE A 191 -15.11 6.50 8.80
CA ILE A 191 -14.20 5.47 8.30
C ILE A 191 -12.81 5.64 8.89
N ILE A 192 -12.09 4.54 9.05
CA ILE A 192 -10.74 4.48 9.60
C ILE A 192 -9.75 3.90 8.58
N LYS A 193 -8.59 4.54 8.45
CA LYS A 193 -7.53 4.08 7.54
C LYS A 193 -6.95 2.78 8.08
N ALA A 194 -7.17 1.69 7.36
CA ALA A 194 -6.82 0.35 7.81
C ALA A 194 -5.52 -0.19 7.20
N LYS A 195 -5.19 0.23 5.97
CA LYS A 195 -3.96 -0.14 5.26
C LYS A 195 -3.38 1.08 4.54
N GLN A 196 -2.08 1.06 4.25
CA GLN A 196 -1.52 2.00 3.29
C GLN A 196 -1.90 1.55 1.86
N SER A 197 -2.26 2.51 1.02
CA SER A 197 -2.32 2.40 -0.43
C SER A 197 -0.90 2.10 -0.88
N ALA A 198 -0.70 0.98 -1.58
CA ALA A 198 0.60 0.46 -1.94
C ALA A 198 1.40 1.45 -2.82
N GLY A 199 2.07 2.41 -2.20
CA GLY A 199 3.10 3.22 -2.82
C GLY A 199 4.41 2.46 -2.72
N ILE A 200 4.78 1.79 -3.81
CA ILE A 200 6.06 1.07 -4.03
C ILE A 200 6.18 -0.23 -3.20
N ILE A 201 5.87 -1.36 -3.86
CA ILE A 201 6.06 -2.72 -3.33
C ILE A 201 7.52 -3.19 -3.49
N ALA A 202 8.30 -2.52 -4.34
CA ALA A 202 9.67 -2.92 -4.56
C ALA A 202 10.59 -2.37 -3.47
N THR A 203 11.12 -3.27 -2.63
CA THR A 203 12.31 -2.94 -1.87
C THR A 203 13.43 -2.71 -2.88
N VAL A 204 14.04 -1.53 -2.85
CA VAL A 204 15.23 -1.27 -3.68
C VAL A 204 16.38 -2.06 -3.10
N VAL A 205 16.79 -3.12 -3.78
CA VAL A 205 17.85 -4.01 -3.30
C VAL A 205 19.19 -3.69 -3.95
N ASP A 206 20.23 -3.85 -3.14
CA ASP A 206 21.64 -3.73 -3.55
C ASP A 206 22.30 -5.11 -3.76
N ASN A 207 21.49 -6.17 -3.97
CA ASN A 207 21.95 -7.52 -4.26
C ASN A 207 21.54 -7.97 -5.66
N LEU A 208 22.53 -8.34 -6.48
CA LEU A 208 22.36 -8.89 -7.83
C LEU A 208 21.79 -10.31 -7.86
N GLU A 209 21.85 -11.01 -6.73
CA GLU A 209 21.46 -12.42 -6.58
C GLU A 209 20.08 -12.57 -5.94
N SER A 210 19.28 -11.50 -5.89
CA SER A 210 17.91 -11.63 -5.37
C SER A 210 17.08 -12.52 -6.29
N GLU A 211 16.46 -13.56 -5.72
CA GLU A 211 15.48 -14.42 -6.38
C GLU A 211 14.03 -13.93 -6.18
N SER A 212 13.85 -12.77 -5.54
CA SER A 212 12.54 -12.16 -5.28
C SER A 212 11.90 -11.67 -6.58
N GLU A 213 10.66 -12.08 -6.83
CA GLU A 213 9.86 -11.62 -8.00
C GLU A 213 9.42 -10.13 -7.90
N ILE A 214 9.60 -9.50 -6.74
CA ILE A 214 9.10 -8.15 -6.45
C ILE A 214 10.19 -7.11 -6.18
N ASP A 215 11.44 -7.51 -6.06
CA ASP A 215 12.54 -6.58 -5.76
C ASP A 215 12.91 -5.72 -6.98
N ALA A 216 13.21 -4.45 -6.76
CA ALA A 216 13.80 -3.59 -7.79
C ALA A 216 15.31 -3.47 -7.55
N LEU A 217 16.12 -3.80 -8.54
CA LEU A 217 17.56 -3.55 -8.48
C LEU A 217 17.84 -2.05 -8.46
N SER A 218 18.72 -1.61 -7.58
CA SER A 218 19.15 -0.22 -7.55
C SER A 218 19.89 0.17 -8.84
N ALA A 219 19.88 1.47 -9.18
CA ALA A 219 20.67 2.00 -10.30
C ALA A 219 22.18 1.69 -10.16
N ARG A 220 22.67 1.55 -8.92
CA ARG A 220 24.05 1.14 -8.62
C ARG A 220 24.31 -0.30 -9.06
N GLN A 221 23.37 -1.21 -8.85
CA GLN A 221 23.50 -2.60 -9.32
C GLN A 221 23.35 -2.69 -10.84
N GLY A 222 22.46 -1.90 -11.44
CA GLY A 222 22.38 -1.75 -12.90
C GLY A 222 23.71 -1.32 -13.51
N LYS A 223 24.40 -0.36 -12.90
CA LYS A 223 25.76 0.04 -13.31
C LYS A 223 26.78 -1.08 -13.15
N LYS A 224 26.79 -1.80 -12.01
CA LYS A 224 27.70 -2.95 -11.81
C LYS A 224 27.46 -4.07 -12.82
N LEU A 225 26.21 -4.34 -13.19
CA LEU A 225 25.84 -5.29 -14.25
C LEU A 225 26.42 -4.84 -15.59
N ALA A 226 26.19 -3.58 -15.97
CA ALA A 226 26.72 -3.01 -17.20
C ALA A 226 28.26 -3.05 -17.21
N ASP A 227 28.89 -2.64 -16.12
CA ASP A 227 30.34 -2.68 -15.94
C ASP A 227 30.85 -4.12 -16.04
N ARG A 228 30.21 -5.12 -15.42
CA ARG A 228 30.59 -6.55 -15.52
C ARG A 228 30.41 -7.11 -16.93
N ILE A 229 29.34 -6.73 -17.63
CA ILE A 229 29.09 -7.15 -19.01
C ILE A 229 30.16 -6.56 -19.91
N ASP A 230 30.45 -5.26 -19.79
CA ASP A 230 31.47 -4.59 -20.58
C ASP A 230 32.88 -5.08 -20.22
N THR A 231 33.23 -5.21 -18.94
CA THR A 231 34.55 -5.70 -18.53
C THR A 231 34.75 -7.16 -18.89
N ASN A 232 33.82 -8.07 -18.60
CA ASN A 232 34.04 -9.49 -18.92
C ASN A 232 34.09 -9.74 -20.43
N ILE A 233 33.43 -8.90 -21.23
CA ILE A 233 33.53 -8.93 -22.69
C ILE A 233 34.83 -8.27 -23.18
N ILE A 234 35.40 -7.28 -22.49
CA ILE A 234 36.54 -6.47 -22.97
C ILE A 234 37.91 -6.87 -22.35
N THR A 235 37.97 -7.32 -21.10
CA THR A 235 39.23 -7.46 -20.32
C THR A 235 39.90 -8.82 -20.45
N GLY A 236 39.24 -9.82 -21.05
CA GLY A 236 39.81 -11.16 -21.22
C GLY A 236 39.76 -12.05 -19.99
N GLU A 237 38.89 -11.72 -19.03
CA GLU A 237 38.52 -12.63 -17.94
C GLU A 237 37.74 -13.83 -18.46
N GLU A 238 37.91 -14.97 -17.78
CA GLU A 238 37.19 -16.19 -18.09
C GLU A 238 35.70 -16.02 -17.74
N PHE A 239 34.81 -16.40 -18.65
CA PHE A 239 33.37 -16.47 -18.40
C PHE A 239 32.83 -17.89 -18.60
N GLU A 240 31.86 -18.26 -17.77
CA GLU A 240 31.15 -19.52 -17.88
C GLU A 240 30.02 -19.41 -18.91
N THR A 241 29.83 -20.45 -19.72
CA THR A 241 28.69 -20.52 -20.66
C THR A 241 27.61 -21.46 -20.14
N ASN A 242 26.38 -21.33 -20.67
CA ASN A 242 25.30 -22.29 -20.37
C ASN A 242 25.38 -23.58 -21.20
N LYS A 243 26.49 -23.83 -21.90
CA LYS A 243 26.68 -24.99 -22.76
C LYS A 243 27.63 -26.00 -22.13
N THR A 244 27.40 -27.27 -22.43
CA THR A 244 28.24 -28.39 -22.00
C THR A 244 28.61 -29.26 -23.20
N ILE A 245 29.79 -29.86 -23.16
CA ILE A 245 30.22 -30.90 -24.10
C ILE A 245 30.78 -32.06 -23.29
N ASP A 246 30.32 -33.29 -23.60
CA ASP A 246 30.71 -34.52 -22.90
C ASP A 246 30.59 -34.42 -21.37
N GLY A 247 29.52 -33.77 -20.88
CA GLY A 247 29.27 -33.56 -19.45
C GLY A 247 30.16 -32.51 -18.77
N LYS A 248 31.09 -31.88 -19.50
CA LYS A 248 31.94 -30.80 -18.99
C LYS A 248 31.38 -29.42 -19.39
N ARG A 249 31.46 -28.47 -18.45
CA ARG A 249 31.09 -27.07 -18.67
C ARG A 249 32.04 -26.40 -19.66
N ILE A 250 31.49 -25.65 -20.62
CA ILE A 250 32.27 -24.83 -21.56
C ILE A 250 32.50 -23.45 -20.96
N TYR A 251 33.76 -23.01 -21.00
CA TYR A 251 34.22 -21.68 -20.62
C TYR A 251 34.68 -20.93 -21.86
N GLY A 252 34.53 -19.60 -21.85
CA GLY A 252 35.08 -18.69 -22.84
C GLY A 252 36.12 -17.78 -22.22
N LYS A 253 37.17 -17.46 -22.97
CA LYS A 253 38.14 -16.43 -22.59
C LYS A 253 38.52 -15.61 -23.80
N ARG A 254 38.34 -14.28 -23.71
CA ARG A 254 38.77 -13.36 -24.77
C ARG A 254 40.26 -13.06 -24.62
N ILE A 255 41.01 -13.20 -25.71
CA ILE A 255 42.45 -12.96 -25.76
C ILE A 255 42.68 -11.72 -26.61
N ASN A 256 43.33 -10.71 -26.04
CA ASN A 256 43.77 -9.54 -26.80
C ASN A 256 45.00 -9.92 -27.63
N CYS A 257 44.83 -10.03 -28.94
CA CYS A 257 45.91 -10.43 -29.86
C CYS A 257 46.74 -9.24 -30.38
N GLY A 258 46.45 -8.01 -29.91
CA GLY A 258 47.07 -6.79 -30.39
C GLY A 258 46.66 -6.45 -31.83
N GLN A 259 47.44 -5.58 -32.47
CA GLN A 259 47.21 -5.20 -33.86
C GLN A 259 47.42 -6.40 -34.80
N LEU A 260 46.66 -6.40 -35.91
CA LEU A 260 46.86 -7.32 -37.02
C LEU A 260 48.33 -7.25 -37.50
N PRO A 261 49.03 -8.39 -37.65
CA PRO A 261 50.37 -8.39 -38.22
C PRO A 261 50.33 -7.98 -39.71
N ASP A 262 51.44 -7.42 -40.19
CA ASP A 262 51.59 -7.00 -41.58
C ASP A 262 51.37 -8.17 -42.57
N PRO A 263 50.98 -7.89 -43.83
CA PRO A 263 50.85 -8.91 -44.86
C PRO A 263 52.11 -9.79 -45.00
N GLY A 264 51.91 -11.11 -45.01
CA GLY A 264 52.98 -12.11 -45.03
C GLY A 264 53.58 -12.44 -43.66
N GLN A 265 53.12 -11.79 -42.58
CA GLN A 265 53.60 -12.00 -41.21
C GLN A 265 52.54 -12.70 -40.34
N GLY A 266 53.00 -13.26 -39.22
CA GLY A 266 52.15 -13.86 -38.20
C GLY A 266 52.46 -13.32 -36.80
N SER A 267 51.45 -13.26 -35.94
CA SER A 267 51.58 -12.89 -34.53
C SER A 267 51.15 -14.05 -33.64
N THR A 268 51.74 -14.16 -32.45
CA THR A 268 51.43 -15.20 -31.46
C THR A 268 51.17 -14.56 -30.11
N THR A 269 50.05 -14.92 -29.48
CA THR A 269 49.68 -14.44 -28.14
C THR A 269 49.33 -15.63 -27.26
N SER A 270 49.87 -15.68 -26.04
CA SER A 270 49.53 -16.76 -25.11
C SER A 270 48.08 -16.71 -24.67
N THR A 271 47.44 -17.87 -24.55
CA THR A 271 46.08 -17.98 -23.97
C THR A 271 46.09 -17.80 -22.45
N GLY A 272 47.23 -18.09 -21.81
CA GLY A 272 47.34 -18.17 -20.35
C GLY A 272 46.48 -19.28 -19.72
N LEU A 273 46.04 -20.28 -20.51
CA LEU A 273 45.24 -21.41 -20.03
C LEU A 273 46.14 -22.62 -19.77
N ALA A 274 45.82 -23.43 -18.75
CA ALA A 274 46.55 -24.65 -18.42
C ALA A 274 45.57 -25.78 -18.15
N ASN A 275 45.90 -27.00 -18.56
CA ASN A 275 45.05 -28.19 -18.37
C ASN A 275 43.63 -27.99 -18.93
N VAL A 276 43.54 -27.50 -20.17
CA VAL A 276 42.26 -27.29 -20.86
C VAL A 276 42.19 -28.12 -22.14
N THR A 277 40.99 -28.46 -22.56
CA THR A 277 40.72 -28.95 -23.91
C THR A 277 40.01 -27.85 -24.70
N TYR A 278 40.65 -27.41 -25.78
CA TYR A 278 40.08 -26.39 -26.66
C TYR A 278 38.92 -26.96 -27.48
N ILE A 279 37.77 -26.28 -27.43
CA ILE A 279 36.53 -26.69 -28.11
C ILE A 279 36.27 -25.84 -29.35
N GLY A 280 36.68 -24.58 -29.31
CA GLY A 280 36.41 -23.67 -30.42
C GLY A 280 37.17 -22.36 -30.31
N LEU A 281 37.22 -21.68 -31.45
CA LEU A 281 37.73 -20.34 -31.58
C LEU A 281 36.69 -19.50 -32.31
N GLU A 282 36.48 -18.29 -31.82
CA GLU A 282 35.64 -17.30 -32.48
C GLU A 282 36.36 -15.96 -32.50
N GLY A 283 36.38 -15.32 -33.67
CA GLY A 283 37.04 -14.04 -33.86
C GLY A 283 36.57 -13.37 -35.13
N GLY A 284 36.84 -12.07 -35.24
CA GLY A 284 36.51 -11.29 -36.42
C GLY A 284 37.61 -10.31 -36.80
N PHE A 285 37.79 -10.10 -38.09
CA PHE A 285 38.58 -8.99 -38.64
C PHE A 285 37.64 -7.79 -38.83
N ASN A 286 38.05 -6.61 -38.35
CA ASN A 286 37.23 -5.41 -38.38
C ASN A 286 37.82 -4.37 -39.34
N PRO A 287 37.46 -4.37 -40.64
CA PRO A 287 37.94 -3.34 -41.58
C PRO A 287 37.36 -1.95 -41.29
N ASP A 288 36.16 -1.88 -40.69
CA ASP A 288 35.47 -0.69 -40.18
C ASP A 288 34.30 -1.15 -39.29
N ALA A 289 33.94 -0.38 -38.25
CA ALA A 289 33.06 -0.73 -37.12
C ALA A 289 31.64 -1.29 -37.44
N SER A 290 31.30 -1.54 -38.70
CA SER A 290 30.02 -2.05 -39.19
C SER A 290 30.10 -3.37 -39.98
N GLN A 291 31.27 -3.98 -40.19
CA GLN A 291 31.39 -5.26 -40.90
C GLN A 291 32.26 -6.28 -40.15
N PHE A 292 31.65 -7.41 -39.77
CA PHE A 292 32.31 -8.54 -39.13
C PHE A 292 32.63 -9.62 -40.17
N VAL A 293 33.91 -9.92 -40.39
CA VAL A 293 34.32 -11.07 -41.22
C VAL A 293 34.63 -12.25 -40.29
N PRO A 294 33.87 -13.36 -40.34
CA PRO A 294 34.08 -14.48 -39.44
C PRO A 294 35.44 -15.17 -39.71
N CYS A 295 36.19 -15.41 -38.64
CA CYS A 295 37.35 -16.31 -38.69
C CYS A 295 36.83 -17.76 -38.61
N ASN A 296 37.16 -18.58 -39.60
CA ASN A 296 36.84 -20.01 -39.55
C ASN A 296 37.74 -20.76 -38.57
N ILE A 297 37.19 -21.79 -37.94
CA ILE A 297 37.82 -22.63 -36.92
C ILE A 297 38.90 -23.48 -37.57
N TYR A 298 40.16 -23.30 -37.17
CA TYR A 298 41.24 -24.20 -37.56
C TYR A 298 42.07 -24.62 -36.35
N PHE A 299 42.25 -25.92 -36.17
CA PHE A 299 43.20 -26.49 -35.23
C PHE A 299 44.38 -27.01 -36.04
N ASN A 300 45.59 -26.46 -35.81
CA ASN A 300 46.83 -26.85 -36.48
C ASN A 300 46.83 -26.76 -38.02
N SER A 301 46.56 -25.57 -38.58
CA SER A 301 46.60 -25.35 -40.02
C SER A 301 47.76 -24.44 -40.45
N ASN A 302 48.50 -24.81 -41.50
CA ASN A 302 49.46 -23.92 -42.18
C ASN A 302 48.77 -22.99 -43.20
N LEU A 303 47.54 -22.54 -42.90
CA LEU A 303 46.74 -21.74 -43.81
C LEU A 303 47.30 -20.33 -43.98
N SER A 304 47.02 -19.76 -45.16
CA SER A 304 47.44 -18.43 -45.57
C SER A 304 46.78 -17.31 -44.76
N ILE A 305 45.61 -17.51 -44.15
CA ILE A 305 44.89 -16.45 -43.40
C ILE A 305 43.98 -17.03 -42.31
N GLY A 306 44.00 -16.46 -41.10
CA GLY A 306 43.11 -16.84 -40.00
C GLY A 306 43.75 -16.82 -38.60
N ALA A 307 42.93 -17.14 -37.58
CA ALA A 307 43.36 -17.34 -36.20
C ALA A 307 43.19 -18.81 -35.79
N PHE A 308 44.19 -19.40 -35.14
CA PHE A 308 44.19 -20.80 -34.71
C PHE A 308 44.93 -21.00 -33.41
N ILE A 309 44.62 -22.09 -32.68
CA ILE A 309 45.39 -22.50 -31.50
C ILE A 309 46.58 -23.34 -31.95
N GLN A 310 47.77 -22.97 -31.49
CA GLN A 310 49.00 -23.75 -31.64
C GLN A 310 49.85 -23.66 -30.38
N ASN A 311 50.26 -24.79 -29.82
CA ASN A 311 51.13 -24.87 -28.64
C ASN A 311 50.66 -23.97 -27.49
N ASN A 312 49.36 -23.98 -27.18
CA ASN A 312 48.74 -23.17 -26.12
C ASN A 312 48.73 -21.65 -26.36
N ASN A 313 48.99 -21.21 -27.59
CA ASN A 313 48.93 -19.81 -28.01
C ASN A 313 47.87 -19.63 -29.09
N VAL A 314 47.26 -18.44 -29.16
CA VAL A 314 46.53 -17.98 -30.33
C VAL A 314 47.55 -17.48 -31.35
N ARG A 315 47.62 -18.13 -32.51
CA ARG A 315 48.38 -17.65 -33.66
C ARG A 315 47.45 -16.97 -34.65
N VAL A 316 47.85 -15.80 -35.14
CA VAL A 316 47.10 -15.03 -36.16
C VAL A 316 48.02 -14.86 -37.36
N ASN A 317 47.59 -15.32 -38.53
CA ASN A 317 48.30 -15.17 -39.80
C ASN A 317 47.54 -14.21 -40.72
N ASN A 318 48.28 -13.30 -41.36
CA ASN A 318 47.75 -12.39 -42.36
C ASN A 318 48.57 -12.48 -43.65
N ASN A 319 48.17 -13.30 -44.64
CA ASN A 319 48.84 -13.35 -45.96
C ASN A 319 47.99 -12.76 -47.10
N ASP A 320 47.04 -11.85 -46.81
CA ASP A 320 46.30 -11.12 -47.84
C ASP A 320 46.97 -9.77 -48.14
N SER A 321 46.99 -9.35 -49.41
CA SER A 321 47.56 -8.07 -49.86
C SER A 321 46.61 -6.89 -49.64
N GLY A 322 45.39 -7.13 -49.15
CA GLY A 322 44.43 -6.09 -48.79
C GLY A 322 44.80 -5.33 -47.50
N ASN A 323 44.53 -4.01 -47.49
CA ASN A 323 44.63 -3.14 -46.31
C ASN A 323 43.59 -3.54 -45.25
N ARG A 324 43.85 -4.61 -44.49
CA ARG A 324 43.05 -4.99 -43.31
C ARG A 324 43.73 -4.41 -42.09
N THR A 325 43.10 -3.40 -41.47
CA THR A 325 43.54 -2.85 -40.18
C THR A 325 42.62 -3.37 -39.08
N GLY A 326 43.12 -3.51 -37.85
CA GLY A 326 42.28 -3.77 -36.67
C GLY A 326 41.88 -5.23 -36.37
N LEU A 327 42.83 -6.09 -35.95
CA LEU A 327 42.49 -7.09 -34.92
C LEU A 327 42.56 -6.38 -33.57
N VAL A 328 41.72 -6.82 -32.63
CA VAL A 328 42.03 -6.60 -31.22
C VAL A 328 41.78 -7.86 -30.39
N TYR A 329 40.81 -8.74 -30.73
CA TYR A 329 40.46 -9.85 -29.82
C TYR A 329 39.98 -11.14 -30.49
N VAL A 330 40.36 -12.29 -29.92
CA VAL A 330 39.87 -13.64 -30.25
C VAL A 330 39.30 -14.30 -29.00
N THR A 331 38.10 -14.87 -29.07
CA THR A 331 37.51 -15.65 -27.98
C THR A 331 37.85 -17.13 -28.16
N VAL A 332 38.43 -17.70 -27.11
CA VAL A 332 38.78 -19.11 -27.03
C VAL A 332 37.78 -19.83 -26.15
N TYR A 333 37.14 -20.87 -26.68
CA TYR A 333 36.22 -21.73 -25.93
C TYR A 333 36.92 -23.05 -25.59
N TYR A 334 36.76 -23.49 -24.34
CA TYR A 334 37.45 -24.66 -23.82
C TYR A 334 36.67 -25.32 -22.68
N THR A 335 37.01 -26.56 -22.37
CA THR A 335 36.63 -27.25 -21.13
C THR A 335 37.87 -27.39 -20.25
N LYS A 336 37.67 -27.37 -18.93
CA LYS A 336 38.72 -27.68 -17.96
C LYS A 336 38.87 -29.20 -17.85
N ASN A 337 40.11 -29.71 -17.89
CA ASN A 337 40.38 -31.15 -17.89
C ASN A 337 40.16 -31.79 -16.54
#